data_AF-A0A257HJ91-F1
#
_entry.id   AF-A0A257HJ91-F1
#
_cell.length_a   1.000
_cell.length_b   1.000
_cell.length_c   1.000
_cell.angle_alpha   90.00
_cell.angle_beta   90.00
_cell.angle_gamma   90.00
#
_symmetry.space_group_name_H-M   'P 1'
#
loop_
_entity.id
_entity.type
_entity.pdbx_description
1 polymer ?
#
loop_
_entity_poly.entity_id
_entity_poly.type
_entity_poly.pdbx_seq_one_letter_code
_entity_poly.pdbx_strand_id
1 'polypeptide(L)'
;MTTARGFLSDYFVAVAVKRLSNVEANPKVSNQHEINDKASQLMKMLGETERRKKSSNGLGGFVGRFIYLSGEQEGISELGSLAWYDSRRDQPHRSREWRLYYSGNAVTDAMQPGDTLLLAMHENGELYFIVAPSGSSIERQLLWLFKLDRTPSDDLFAQDQKVLSTSEIDFAARFILDELGIAFVEPDEDFLDGLIRPFARTFPSTKVMAELAWKHASAPSARLDPDNAILAWVDFEERLFRRLERVIVEDRIRDGFFKESAIDVDAFFAFAISAMNRRKSRAGQSLEHHLAQVFRANNLEFQQGAITERKNRPDFLFPSGAAYHNYDFSEAKLTMLGSKTSLKDRWRQILAEADRITNKHLFTIDTRLSVAQTDQMFASNVQLVVPRKLHETYIPSQQVSIMELAAFIDMVRARSS
;
A
#
# COMPACT_ATOMS: atom_id res chain seq x y z
N MET A 1 -12.80 27.22 -9.08
CA MET A 1 -11.55 26.76 -9.69
C MET A 1 -11.41 25.30 -9.34
N THR A 2 -11.49 24.43 -10.34
CA THR A 2 -11.39 22.99 -10.16
C THR A 2 -9.93 22.66 -9.87
N THR A 3 -9.54 22.61 -8.60
CA THR A 3 -8.22 22.11 -8.22
C THR A 3 -8.16 20.66 -8.69
N ALA A 4 -7.25 20.35 -9.60
CA ALA A 4 -7.03 18.99 -10.07
C ALA A 4 -6.69 18.13 -8.85
N ARG A 5 -7.59 17.21 -8.48
CA ARG A 5 -7.36 16.21 -7.44
C ARG A 5 -6.68 15.01 -8.09
N GLY A 6 -5.64 14.47 -7.48
CA GLY A 6 -4.96 13.26 -7.94
C GLY A 6 -3.44 13.32 -7.97
N PHE A 7 -2.82 14.35 -7.41
CA PHE A 7 -1.36 14.49 -7.31
C PHE A 7 -0.88 14.35 -5.87
N LEU A 8 0.36 13.91 -5.67
CA LEU A 8 0.95 13.83 -4.33
C LEU A 8 1.06 15.21 -3.65
N SER A 9 1.19 16.27 -4.45
CA SER A 9 1.15 17.66 -3.98
C SER A 9 -0.17 18.08 -3.35
N ASP A 10 -1.26 17.36 -3.62
CA ASP A 10 -2.56 17.63 -3.00
C ASP A 10 -2.56 17.24 -1.53
N TYR A 11 -1.65 16.36 -1.11
CA TYR A 11 -1.54 15.90 0.28
C TYR A 11 -0.34 16.50 0.97
N PHE A 12 0.79 16.59 0.28
CA PHE A 12 2.06 17.02 0.86
C PHE A 12 2.64 18.22 0.14
N VAL A 13 3.03 19.24 0.91
CA VAL A 13 3.62 20.48 0.37
C VAL A 13 5.14 20.40 0.30
N ALA A 14 5.78 19.62 1.18
CA ALA A 14 7.22 19.45 1.21
C ALA A 14 7.60 18.15 1.91
N VAL A 15 8.70 17.53 1.48
CA VAL A 15 9.19 16.25 2.01
C VAL A 15 10.70 16.30 2.18
N ALA A 16 11.19 15.78 3.29
CA ALA A 16 12.61 15.58 3.57
C ALA A 16 12.87 14.16 4.03
N VAL A 17 13.96 13.56 3.55
CA VAL A 17 14.40 12.22 3.96
C VAL A 17 15.78 12.27 4.62
N LYS A 18 15.97 11.45 5.66
CA LYS A 18 17.22 11.38 6.42
C LYS A 18 17.44 9.98 6.99
N ARG A 19 18.71 9.55 7.05
CA ARG A 19 19.15 8.40 7.86
C ARG A 19 19.32 8.79 9.31
N LEU A 20 18.66 8.08 10.21
CA LEU A 20 18.77 8.32 11.65
C LEU A 20 20.16 7.94 12.15
N SER A 21 20.83 8.88 12.81
CA SER A 21 22.11 8.60 13.47
C SER A 21 21.90 7.94 14.85
N ASN A 22 22.99 7.41 15.41
CA ASN A 22 22.94 6.77 16.74
C ASN A 22 22.45 7.72 17.84
N VAL A 23 22.77 9.01 17.75
CA VAL A 23 22.32 10.02 18.74
C VAL A 23 20.87 10.48 18.55
N GLU A 24 20.24 10.13 17.41
CA GLU A 24 18.86 10.52 17.07
C GLU A 24 17.87 9.38 17.31
N ALA A 25 18.32 8.12 17.23
CA ALA A 25 17.48 6.93 17.37
C ALA A 25 17.71 6.12 18.65
N ASN A 26 18.88 6.23 19.31
CA ASN A 26 19.20 5.37 20.45
C ASN A 26 19.05 6.11 21.79
N PRO A 27 17.98 5.86 22.57
CA PRO A 27 17.78 6.52 23.87
C PRO A 27 18.88 6.21 24.89
N LYS A 28 19.60 5.09 24.74
CA LYS A 28 20.75 4.76 25.62
C LYS A 28 21.97 5.63 25.35
N VAL A 29 22.04 6.28 24.19
CA VAL A 29 23.15 7.13 23.76
C VAL A 29 22.80 8.61 23.92
N SER A 30 21.54 8.99 23.67
CA SER A 30 21.06 10.36 23.76
C SER A 30 19.58 10.38 24.12
N ASN A 31 19.22 11.14 25.16
CA ASN A 31 17.83 11.39 25.56
C ASN A 31 17.31 12.75 25.05
N GLN A 32 17.94 13.31 24.02
CA GLN A 32 17.61 14.67 23.55
C GLN A 32 16.28 14.72 22.78
N HIS A 33 15.83 13.58 22.23
CA HIS A 33 14.62 13.50 21.39
C HIS A 33 14.62 14.54 20.26
N GLU A 34 15.76 14.70 19.61
CA GLU A 34 16.03 15.74 18.61
C GLU A 34 16.56 15.12 17.31
N ILE A 35 16.05 15.58 16.18
CA ILE A 35 16.62 15.34 14.85
C ILE A 35 17.45 16.57 14.45
N ASN A 36 18.71 16.35 14.06
CA ASN A 36 19.60 17.42 13.68
C ASN A 36 19.49 17.73 12.19
N ASP A 37 19.51 19.02 11.85
CA ASP A 37 19.48 19.49 10.47
C ASP A 37 20.86 19.88 9.92
N LYS A 38 21.81 18.94 9.96
CA LYS A 38 23.21 19.22 9.60
C LYS A 38 23.43 19.71 8.15
N ALA A 39 22.53 19.41 7.21
CA ALA A 39 22.61 19.91 5.83
C ALA A 39 21.47 20.86 5.43
N SER A 40 20.84 21.50 6.41
CA SER A 40 19.84 22.56 6.19
C SER A 40 18.65 22.12 5.32
N GLN A 41 18.26 20.85 5.32
CA GLN A 41 17.13 20.36 4.52
C GLN A 41 15.81 20.48 5.25
N LEU A 42 15.79 20.18 6.56
CA LEU A 42 14.63 20.47 7.39
C LEU A 42 14.39 21.98 7.42
N MET A 43 15.45 22.77 7.37
CA MET A 43 15.40 24.21 7.19
C MET A 43 14.76 24.62 5.86
N LYS A 44 15.13 24.01 4.73
CA LYS A 44 14.47 24.28 3.44
C LYS A 44 12.98 23.93 3.47
N MET A 45 12.63 22.84 4.17
CA MET A 45 11.26 22.36 4.29
C MET A 45 10.40 23.19 5.25
N LEU A 46 10.92 23.54 6.43
CA LEU A 46 10.18 24.14 7.55
C LEU A 46 10.40 25.66 7.66
N GLY A 47 11.43 26.19 7.00
CA GLY A 47 11.83 27.59 7.03
C GLY A 47 12.56 28.02 8.30
N GLU A 48 12.99 29.29 8.33
CA GLU A 48 13.77 29.89 9.43
C GLU A 48 12.91 30.36 10.61
N THR A 49 11.63 29.99 10.64
CA THR A 49 10.69 30.45 11.65
C THR A 49 10.54 29.41 12.75
N GLU A 50 10.90 29.77 13.99
CA GLU A 50 10.71 28.85 15.13
C GLU A 50 9.23 28.51 15.32
N ARG A 51 8.94 27.23 15.59
CA ARG A 51 7.60 26.70 15.87
C ARG A 51 7.65 25.85 17.13
N ARG A 52 7.16 26.39 18.24
CA ARG A 52 7.13 25.74 19.57
C ARG A 52 5.94 26.20 20.39
N LYS A 53 5.55 25.44 21.42
CA LYS A 53 4.40 25.78 22.31
C LYS A 53 4.47 27.20 22.92
N LYS A 54 5.67 27.76 23.10
CA LYS A 54 5.90 29.14 23.59
C LYS A 54 6.72 29.94 22.57
N SER A 55 6.27 30.03 21.33
CA SER A 55 6.94 30.86 20.33
C SER A 55 6.53 32.33 20.46
N SER A 56 7.47 33.25 20.33
CA SER A 56 7.23 34.70 20.37
C SER A 56 6.47 35.21 19.14
N ASN A 57 6.42 34.41 18.06
CA ASN A 57 5.69 34.71 16.83
C ASN A 57 4.24 34.21 16.82
N GLY A 58 3.75 33.63 17.93
CA GLY A 58 2.39 33.09 18.03
C GLY A 58 2.16 31.75 17.33
N LEU A 59 3.16 31.18 16.64
CA LEU A 59 3.06 29.87 16.00
C LEU A 59 3.33 28.76 17.02
N GLY A 60 2.36 27.85 17.17
CA GLY A 60 2.52 26.63 17.95
C GLY A 60 3.51 25.64 17.32
N GLY A 61 3.86 24.60 18.08
CA GLY A 61 4.53 23.42 17.52
C GLY A 61 3.66 22.69 16.51
N PHE A 62 4.22 21.71 15.82
CA PHE A 62 3.49 20.87 14.90
C PHE A 62 2.71 19.79 15.65
N VAL A 63 1.51 19.48 15.16
CA VAL A 63 0.86 18.20 15.45
C VAL A 63 1.53 17.16 14.55
N GLY A 64 2.03 16.09 15.18
CA GLY A 64 2.78 15.03 14.53
C GLY A 64 1.96 13.77 14.36
N ARG A 65 1.98 13.19 13.17
CA ARG A 65 1.57 11.81 12.92
C ARG A 65 2.81 10.95 12.80
N PHE A 66 3.07 10.16 13.82
CA PHE A 66 4.22 9.27 13.89
C PHE A 66 3.82 7.91 13.35
N ILE A 67 4.62 7.36 12.43
CA ILE A 67 4.34 6.09 11.78
C ILE A 67 5.65 5.30 11.72
N TYR A 68 5.68 4.08 12.25
CA TYR A 68 6.76 3.12 12.05
C TYR A 68 6.25 2.02 11.13
N LEU A 69 6.85 1.86 9.95
CA LEU A 69 6.50 0.80 9.01
C LEU A 69 7.59 -0.26 8.99
N SER A 70 7.34 -1.39 9.63
CA SER A 70 8.26 -2.54 9.70
C SER A 70 8.19 -3.49 8.50
N GLY A 71 7.27 -3.26 7.55
CA GLY A 71 7.00 -4.15 6.43
C GLY A 71 6.11 -5.35 6.81
N GLU A 72 6.68 -6.37 7.45
CA GLU A 72 5.97 -7.64 7.71
C GLU A 72 4.93 -7.57 8.84
N GLN A 73 5.26 -6.82 9.89
CA GLN A 73 4.39 -6.61 11.05
C GLN A 73 3.47 -5.41 10.83
N GLU A 74 2.35 -5.36 11.57
CA GLU A 74 1.51 -4.17 11.60
C GLU A 74 2.34 -2.96 12.03
N GLY A 75 2.27 -1.90 11.23
CA GLY A 75 2.95 -0.64 11.55
C GLY A 75 2.40 -0.04 12.83
N ILE A 76 3.25 0.73 13.52
CA ILE A 76 2.87 1.47 14.72
C ILE A 76 2.46 2.87 14.27
N SER A 77 1.33 3.39 14.74
CA SER A 77 0.92 4.77 14.49
C SER A 77 0.54 5.47 15.78
N GLU A 78 1.08 6.66 15.99
CA GLU A 78 0.89 7.47 17.19
C GLU A 78 0.69 8.94 16.82
N LEU A 79 -0.05 9.66 17.65
CA LEU A 79 -0.09 11.12 17.60
C LEU A 79 0.94 11.69 18.56
N GLY A 80 1.56 12.80 18.18
CA GLY A 80 2.55 13.47 19.01
C GLY A 80 2.71 14.94 18.67
N SER A 81 3.74 15.57 19.21
CA SER A 81 4.07 16.96 18.94
C SER A 81 5.52 17.11 18.51
N LEU A 82 5.78 18.01 17.57
CA LEU A 82 7.14 18.39 17.16
C LEU A 82 7.37 19.89 17.34
N ALA A 83 8.61 20.26 17.65
CA ALA A 83 9.02 21.65 17.78
C ALA A 83 10.29 21.93 16.96
N TRP A 84 10.26 23.00 16.19
CA TRP A 84 11.36 23.46 15.34
C TRP A 84 11.98 24.72 15.92
N TYR A 85 13.28 24.69 16.22
CA TYR A 85 13.96 25.78 16.92
C TYR A 85 15.46 25.81 16.65
N ASP A 86 16.07 26.95 16.91
CA ASP A 86 17.51 27.12 16.93
C ASP A 86 18.04 26.74 18.33
N SER A 87 18.75 25.61 18.42
CA SER A 87 19.32 25.13 19.69
C SER A 87 20.43 26.03 20.23
N ARG A 88 20.91 26.99 19.43
CA ARG A 88 21.96 27.95 19.78
C ARG A 88 21.47 29.39 19.82
N ARG A 89 20.15 29.64 19.85
CA ARG A 89 19.56 30.99 19.88
C ARG A 89 20.19 31.95 20.91
N ASP A 90 20.51 31.44 22.09
CA ASP A 90 21.04 32.23 23.21
C ASP A 90 22.60 32.25 23.22
N GLN A 91 23.24 31.75 22.16
CA GLN A 91 24.69 31.68 21.98
C GLN A 91 25.12 32.53 20.76
N PRO A 92 25.13 33.87 20.86
CA PRO A 92 25.34 34.78 19.72
C PRO A 92 26.71 34.64 19.03
N HIS A 93 27.68 33.97 19.67
CA HIS A 93 29.02 33.71 19.13
C HIS A 93 29.08 32.44 18.25
N ARG A 94 28.00 31.67 18.16
CA ARG A 94 27.92 30.46 17.33
C ARG A 94 26.90 30.64 16.23
N SER A 95 27.17 30.02 15.08
CA SER A 95 26.17 29.89 14.03
C SER A 95 24.97 29.10 14.53
N ARG A 96 23.77 29.50 14.07
CA ARG A 96 22.49 28.85 14.36
C ARG A 96 22.58 27.34 14.10
N GLU A 97 21.98 26.55 14.96
CA GLU A 97 21.90 25.10 14.79
C GLU A 97 20.45 24.68 14.96
N TRP A 98 19.81 24.36 13.84
CA TRP A 98 18.41 24.04 13.84
C TRP A 98 18.16 22.58 14.16
N ARG A 99 17.17 22.34 15.02
CA ARG A 99 16.79 21.02 15.51
C ARG A 99 15.29 20.85 15.53
N LEU A 100 14.85 19.65 15.18
CA LEU A 100 13.46 19.23 15.29
C LEU A 100 13.34 18.34 16.52
N TYR A 101 12.78 18.88 17.59
CA TYR A 101 12.41 18.11 18.78
C TYR A 101 11.12 17.33 18.49
N TYR A 102 11.05 16.10 19.00
CA TYR A 102 9.86 15.25 18.94
C TYR A 102 9.46 14.74 20.31
N SER A 103 8.16 14.51 20.52
CA SER A 103 7.66 13.81 21.72
C SER A 103 7.96 12.31 21.66
N GLY A 104 8.36 11.71 22.78
CA GLY A 104 8.50 10.26 22.89
C GLY A 104 7.16 9.52 22.79
N ASN A 105 7.13 8.42 22.05
CA ASN A 105 6.01 7.48 21.88
C ASN A 105 6.52 6.12 21.37
N ALA A 106 5.60 5.17 21.14
CA ALA A 106 5.95 3.82 20.68
C ALA A 106 6.70 3.79 19.33
N VAL A 107 6.47 4.78 18.44
CA VAL A 107 7.20 4.89 17.17
C VAL A 107 8.64 5.33 17.41
N THR A 108 8.86 6.36 18.24
CA THR A 108 10.21 6.85 18.53
C THR A 108 11.03 5.82 19.30
N ASP A 109 10.37 4.99 20.12
CA ASP A 109 11.02 3.91 20.88
C ASP A 109 11.42 2.74 19.97
N ALA A 110 10.76 2.58 18.81
CA ALA A 110 11.07 1.53 17.83
C ALA A 110 12.23 1.91 16.88
N MET A 111 12.60 3.19 16.80
CA MET A 111 13.64 3.66 15.88
C MET A 111 14.99 2.98 16.12
N GLN A 112 15.67 2.61 15.05
CA GLN A 112 17.04 2.11 15.09
C GLN A 112 18.00 3.04 14.36
N PRO A 113 19.27 3.12 14.79
CA PRO A 113 20.31 3.79 14.02
C PRO A 113 20.40 3.19 12.61
N GLY A 114 20.38 4.05 11.59
CA GLY A 114 20.36 3.66 10.18
C GLY A 114 18.97 3.65 9.55
N ASP A 115 17.88 3.58 10.33
CA ASP A 115 16.53 3.67 9.79
C ASP A 115 16.34 4.96 8.97
N THR A 116 15.48 4.89 7.95
CA THR A 116 15.09 6.05 7.17
C THR A 116 13.93 6.75 7.85
N LEU A 117 14.15 8.01 8.20
CA LEU A 117 13.13 8.96 8.59
C LEU A 117 12.71 9.79 7.36
N LEU A 118 11.43 9.75 7.05
CA LEU A 118 10.78 10.64 6.10
C LEU A 118 9.86 11.59 6.85
N LEU A 119 10.13 12.88 6.69
CA LEU A 119 9.32 13.97 7.19
C LEU A 119 8.52 14.57 6.05
N ALA A 120 7.19 14.57 6.16
CA ALA A 120 6.32 15.12 5.12
C ALA A 120 5.33 16.13 5.71
N MET A 121 5.34 17.35 5.18
CA MET A 121 4.43 18.41 5.59
C MET A 121 3.12 18.23 4.84
N HIS A 122 2.05 17.94 5.57
CA HIS A 122 0.72 17.79 4.98
C HIS A 122 0.10 19.18 4.72
N GLU A 123 -0.79 19.29 3.73
CA GLU A 123 -1.44 20.57 3.36
C GLU A 123 -2.25 21.20 4.50
N ASN A 124 -2.77 20.37 5.42
CA ASN A 124 -3.50 20.80 6.62
C ASN A 124 -2.58 21.33 7.75
N GLY A 125 -1.25 21.31 7.57
CA GLY A 125 -0.26 21.76 8.54
C GLY A 125 0.22 20.73 9.56
N GLU A 126 -0.26 19.47 9.48
CA GLU A 126 0.30 18.34 10.23
C GLU A 126 1.67 17.92 9.66
N LEU A 127 2.55 17.42 10.53
CA LEU A 127 3.85 16.89 10.12
C LEU A 127 3.87 15.38 10.29
N TYR A 128 4.01 14.66 9.19
CA TYR A 128 4.15 13.20 9.18
C TYR A 128 5.60 12.84 9.48
N PHE A 129 5.80 12.01 10.50
CA PHE A 129 7.08 11.48 10.96
C PHE A 129 7.08 9.97 10.69
N ILE A 130 7.56 9.58 9.51
CA ILE A 130 7.46 8.21 8.99
C ILE A 130 8.84 7.57 9.08
N VAL A 131 8.95 6.43 9.75
CA VAL A 131 10.19 5.68 9.93
C VAL A 131 10.07 4.31 9.27
N ALA A 132 11.08 3.92 8.52
CA ALA A 132 11.19 2.62 7.88
C ALA A 132 12.60 2.02 8.06
N PRO A 133 12.73 0.70 8.29
CA PRO A 133 14.03 0.03 8.36
C PRO A 133 14.86 0.20 7.10
N SER A 134 16.17 0.44 7.27
CA SER A 134 17.11 0.53 6.16
C SER A 134 17.17 -0.73 5.30
N GLY A 135 17.16 -0.56 3.98
CA GLY A 135 17.22 -1.63 2.99
C GLY A 135 15.92 -2.43 2.85
N SER A 136 14.84 -2.02 3.52
CA SER A 136 13.56 -2.72 3.44
C SER A 136 12.78 -2.39 2.16
N SER A 137 11.84 -3.27 1.79
CA SER A 137 10.92 -3.02 0.68
C SER A 137 10.01 -1.81 0.94
N ILE A 138 9.62 -1.58 2.19
CA ILE A 138 8.77 -0.45 2.56
C ILE A 138 9.53 0.88 2.50
N GLU A 139 10.82 0.91 2.88
CA GLU A 139 11.67 2.07 2.62
C GLU A 139 11.67 2.40 1.12
N ARG A 140 11.90 1.41 0.27
CA ARG A 140 11.92 1.61 -1.18
C ARG A 140 10.59 2.15 -1.71
N GLN A 141 9.47 1.62 -1.22
CA GLN A 141 8.13 2.12 -1.56
C GLN A 141 7.94 3.58 -1.18
N LEU A 142 8.35 3.98 0.02
CA LEU A 142 8.27 5.37 0.46
C LEU A 142 9.15 6.27 -0.42
N LEU A 143 10.39 5.85 -0.70
CA LEU A 143 11.27 6.60 -1.58
C LEU A 143 10.68 6.74 -2.98
N TRP A 144 10.15 5.66 -3.56
CA TRP A 144 9.49 5.66 -4.87
C TRP A 144 8.25 6.56 -4.89
N LEU A 145 7.39 6.49 -3.86
CA LEU A 145 6.19 7.33 -3.73
C LEU A 145 6.55 8.82 -3.82
N PHE A 146 7.61 9.22 -3.12
CA PHE A 146 8.10 10.59 -3.12
C PHE A 146 9.15 10.87 -4.21
N LYS A 147 9.35 9.93 -5.16
CA LYS A 147 10.32 10.01 -6.27
C LYS A 147 11.76 10.31 -5.83
N LEU A 148 12.17 9.74 -4.72
CA LEU A 148 13.48 9.89 -4.07
C LEU A 148 14.47 8.80 -4.48
N ASP A 149 14.31 8.17 -5.65
CA ASP A 149 14.97 6.92 -6.11
C ASP A 149 16.50 6.95 -6.27
N ARG A 150 17.19 7.98 -5.78
CA ARG A 150 18.64 8.02 -5.76
C ARG A 150 19.13 7.44 -4.43
N THR A 151 20.04 6.47 -4.52
CA THR A 151 20.74 5.86 -3.39
C THR A 151 21.11 6.96 -2.40
N PRO A 152 20.73 6.86 -1.11
CA PRO A 152 21.17 7.83 -0.12
C PRO A 152 22.67 7.67 0.09
N SER A 153 23.48 8.27 -0.77
CA SER A 153 24.92 8.43 -0.54
C SER A 153 25.08 9.55 0.47
N ASP A 154 25.09 9.22 1.76
CA ASP A 154 25.38 10.05 2.95
C ASP A 154 24.77 11.47 3.08
N ASP A 155 24.06 12.00 2.10
CA ASP A 155 23.46 13.33 2.08
C ASP A 155 22.16 13.33 1.26
N LEU A 156 21.05 13.18 1.98
CA LEU A 156 19.98 14.19 2.09
C LEU A 156 19.31 14.70 0.80
N PHE A 157 18.05 14.29 0.58
CA PHE A 157 17.17 14.82 -0.47
C PHE A 157 15.92 15.49 0.16
N ALA A 158 15.71 16.76 -0.15
CA ALA A 158 14.42 17.43 0.01
C ALA A 158 13.82 17.66 -1.37
N GLN A 159 12.55 17.34 -1.55
CA GLN A 159 11.84 17.70 -2.78
C GLN A 159 10.92 18.90 -2.54
N ASP A 160 10.97 19.82 -3.51
CA ASP A 160 10.10 20.99 -3.56
C ASP A 160 8.74 20.64 -4.16
N GLN A 161 7.72 21.41 -3.79
CA GLN A 161 6.30 21.25 -4.16
C GLN A 161 6.09 21.04 -5.67
N LYS A 162 6.97 21.64 -6.50
CA LYS A 162 6.93 21.53 -7.96
C LYS A 162 7.12 20.08 -8.47
N VAL A 163 7.93 19.26 -7.80
CA VAL A 163 8.14 17.85 -8.21
C VAL A 163 6.93 17.00 -7.83
N LEU A 164 6.39 17.22 -6.62
CA LEU A 164 5.16 16.57 -6.15
C LEU A 164 3.96 16.89 -7.07
N SER A 165 3.90 18.09 -7.64
CA SER A 165 2.81 18.54 -8.55
C SER A 165 2.79 17.88 -9.93
N THR A 166 3.83 17.14 -10.28
CA THR A 166 3.91 16.39 -11.55
C THR A 166 3.69 14.88 -11.36
N SER A 167 3.40 14.46 -10.14
CA SER A 167 3.31 13.05 -9.76
C SER A 167 1.84 12.67 -9.59
N GLU A 168 1.23 12.22 -10.69
CA GLU A 168 -0.09 11.57 -10.62
C GLU A 168 0.00 10.39 -9.66
N ILE A 169 -0.99 10.30 -8.76
CA ILE A 169 -1.13 9.20 -7.82
C ILE A 169 -1.72 8.02 -8.61
N ASP A 170 -0.83 7.17 -9.08
CA ASP A 170 -1.17 5.88 -9.66
C ASP A 170 -1.61 4.86 -8.59
N PHE A 171 -1.96 3.66 -9.02
CA PHE A 171 -2.42 2.59 -8.14
C PHE A 171 -1.43 2.24 -7.01
N ALA A 172 -0.13 2.16 -7.32
CA ALA A 172 0.88 1.80 -6.33
C ALA A 172 1.02 2.90 -5.28
N ALA A 173 0.97 4.16 -5.70
CA ALA A 173 0.99 5.30 -4.80
C ALA A 173 -0.22 5.30 -3.85
N ARG A 174 -1.44 4.96 -4.33
CA ARG A 174 -2.64 4.87 -3.47
C ARG A 174 -2.51 3.82 -2.38
N PHE A 175 -1.96 2.66 -2.73
CA PHE A 175 -1.76 1.60 -1.75
C PHE A 175 -0.83 2.05 -0.62
N ILE A 176 0.27 2.71 -0.96
CA ILE A 176 1.22 3.24 0.04
C ILE A 176 0.58 4.37 0.87
N LEU A 177 -0.24 5.23 0.27
CA LEU A 177 -0.98 6.27 1.01
C LEU A 177 -2.02 5.70 1.99
N ASP A 178 -2.74 4.64 1.62
CA ASP A 178 -3.66 3.93 2.53
C ASP A 178 -2.88 3.32 3.72
N GLU A 179 -1.67 2.82 3.50
CA GLU A 179 -0.78 2.35 4.58
C GLU A 179 -0.33 3.47 5.52
N LEU A 180 -0.14 4.68 5.00
CA LEU A 180 0.12 5.87 5.81
C LEU A 180 -1.13 6.38 6.55
N GLY A 181 -2.30 5.76 6.35
CA GLY A 181 -3.57 6.18 6.91
C GLY A 181 -4.11 7.47 6.28
N ILE A 182 -3.67 7.80 5.07
CA ILE A 182 -4.06 8.99 4.34
C ILE A 182 -5.24 8.65 3.44
N ALA A 183 -6.41 9.19 3.77
CA ALA A 183 -7.60 9.00 2.96
C ALA A 183 -7.46 9.77 1.64
N PHE A 184 -7.33 9.04 0.54
CA PHE A 184 -7.30 9.62 -0.79
C PHE A 184 -8.69 10.15 -1.19
N VAL A 185 -8.75 11.41 -1.64
CA VAL A 185 -9.96 12.03 -2.18
C VAL A 185 -10.05 11.77 -3.68
N GLU A 186 -11.15 11.14 -4.09
CA GLU A 186 -11.38 10.77 -5.47
C GLU A 186 -11.56 12.00 -6.39
N PRO A 187 -10.90 12.05 -7.56
CA PRO A 187 -11.07 13.14 -8.53
C PRO A 187 -12.46 13.14 -9.18
N ASP A 188 -13.07 11.96 -9.38
CA ASP A 188 -14.25 11.75 -10.24
C ASP A 188 -15.51 11.36 -9.43
N GLU A 189 -15.77 12.00 -8.30
CA GLU A 189 -16.89 11.62 -7.41
C GLU A 189 -18.24 11.60 -8.13
N ASP A 190 -18.54 12.58 -8.98
CA ASP A 190 -19.82 12.66 -9.70
C ASP A 190 -20.04 11.47 -10.66
N PHE A 191 -18.96 11.03 -11.33
CA PHE A 191 -19.03 9.88 -12.23
C PHE A 191 -19.24 8.59 -11.44
N LEU A 192 -18.48 8.40 -10.36
CA LEU A 192 -18.65 7.25 -9.47
C LEU A 192 -20.04 7.23 -8.84
N ASP A 193 -20.57 8.38 -8.42
CA ASP A 193 -21.94 8.55 -7.89
C ASP A 193 -22.99 8.10 -8.90
N GLY A 194 -22.81 8.44 -10.17
CA GLY A 194 -23.67 7.97 -11.26
C GLY A 194 -23.70 6.44 -11.37
N LEU A 195 -22.55 5.79 -11.20
CA LEU A 195 -22.42 4.32 -11.28
C LEU A 195 -22.97 3.61 -10.04
N ILE A 196 -22.88 4.21 -8.85
CA ILE A 196 -23.34 3.56 -7.61
C ILE A 196 -24.82 3.84 -7.29
N ARG A 197 -25.42 4.89 -7.86
CA ARG A 197 -26.83 5.27 -7.66
C ARG A 197 -27.82 4.10 -7.83
N PRO A 198 -27.68 3.18 -8.81
CA PRO A 198 -28.59 2.04 -8.97
C PRO A 198 -28.61 1.07 -7.77
N PHE A 199 -27.57 1.04 -6.94
CA PHE A 199 -27.49 0.10 -5.82
C PHE A 199 -28.22 0.57 -4.57
N ALA A 200 -28.80 1.78 -4.58
CA ALA A 200 -29.76 2.27 -3.58
C ALA A 200 -29.40 1.95 -2.11
N ARG A 201 -28.13 2.15 -1.73
CA ARG A 201 -27.55 1.88 -0.39
C ARG A 201 -27.35 0.39 -0.02
N THR A 202 -27.32 -0.49 -1.01
CA THR A 202 -26.95 -1.90 -0.81
C THR A 202 -25.62 -2.20 -1.48
N PHE A 203 -24.88 -3.16 -0.94
CA PHE A 203 -23.65 -3.62 -1.59
C PHE A 203 -24.00 -4.61 -2.71
N PRO A 204 -23.63 -4.33 -3.98
CA PRO A 204 -23.71 -5.33 -5.02
C PRO A 204 -22.72 -6.46 -4.77
N SER A 205 -22.86 -7.56 -5.51
CA SER A 205 -21.89 -8.65 -5.46
C SER A 205 -20.54 -8.20 -6.02
N THR A 206 -19.45 -8.85 -5.56
CA THR A 206 -18.09 -8.58 -6.04
C THR A 206 -17.99 -8.72 -7.56
N LYS A 207 -18.73 -9.66 -8.16
CA LYS A 207 -18.79 -9.84 -9.61
C LYS A 207 -19.37 -8.63 -10.34
N VAL A 208 -20.45 -8.03 -9.83
CA VAL A 208 -21.06 -6.84 -10.44
C VAL A 208 -20.12 -5.64 -10.36
N MET A 209 -19.38 -5.50 -9.26
CA MET A 209 -18.35 -4.45 -9.13
C MET A 209 -17.22 -4.64 -10.15
N ALA A 210 -16.74 -5.88 -10.30
CA ALA A 210 -15.73 -6.21 -11.31
C ALA A 210 -16.23 -5.93 -12.74
N GLU A 211 -17.49 -6.25 -13.05
CA GLU A 211 -18.12 -5.96 -14.35
C GLU A 211 -18.20 -4.45 -14.64
N LEU A 212 -18.52 -3.63 -13.63
CA LEU A 212 -18.48 -2.18 -13.76
C LEU A 212 -17.06 -1.68 -14.04
N ALA A 213 -16.05 -2.23 -13.35
CA ALA A 213 -14.66 -1.89 -13.61
C ALA A 213 -14.22 -2.25 -15.03
N TRP A 214 -14.59 -3.44 -15.54
CA TRP A 214 -14.25 -3.83 -16.92
C TRP A 214 -14.86 -2.91 -17.98
N LYS A 215 -16.05 -2.36 -17.69
CA LYS A 215 -16.79 -1.51 -18.61
C LYS A 215 -16.36 -0.04 -18.57
N HIS A 216 -15.98 0.46 -17.39
CA HIS A 216 -15.82 1.90 -17.15
C HIS A 216 -14.39 2.33 -16.85
N ALA A 217 -13.50 1.42 -16.45
CA ALA A 217 -12.10 1.77 -16.25
C ALA A 217 -11.43 2.10 -17.59
N SER A 218 -10.59 3.14 -17.59
CA SER A 218 -9.66 3.40 -18.69
C SER A 218 -8.50 2.40 -18.62
N ALA A 219 -8.73 1.20 -19.13
CA ALA A 219 -7.77 0.10 -19.14
C ALA A 219 -7.31 -0.23 -20.57
N PRO A 220 -6.04 -0.62 -20.78
CA PRO A 220 -5.63 -1.20 -22.06
C PRO A 220 -6.30 -2.56 -22.28
N SER A 221 -6.14 -3.11 -23.48
CA SER A 221 -6.63 -4.46 -23.78
C SER A 221 -5.92 -5.49 -22.92
N ALA A 222 -6.65 -6.25 -22.12
CA ALA A 222 -6.10 -7.34 -21.30
C ALA A 222 -5.44 -8.47 -22.10
N ARG A 223 -5.68 -8.54 -23.42
CA ARG A 223 -4.97 -9.46 -24.32
C ARG A 223 -3.60 -8.93 -24.75
N LEU A 224 -3.46 -7.60 -24.89
CA LEU A 224 -2.22 -6.97 -25.35
C LEU A 224 -1.32 -6.56 -24.17
N ASP A 225 -1.93 -6.15 -23.07
CA ASP A 225 -1.26 -5.64 -21.87
C ASP A 225 -2.03 -6.08 -20.60
N PRO A 226 -1.91 -7.37 -20.23
CA PRO A 226 -2.61 -7.94 -19.08
C PRO A 226 -2.18 -7.29 -17.75
N ASP A 227 -0.89 -6.94 -17.62
CA ASP A 227 -0.32 -6.33 -16.43
C ASP A 227 -0.94 -4.95 -16.12
N ASN A 228 -1.07 -4.07 -17.11
CA ASN A 228 -1.71 -2.77 -16.87
C ASN A 228 -3.24 -2.86 -16.82
N ALA A 229 -3.86 -3.78 -17.57
CA ALA A 229 -5.31 -3.95 -17.54
C ALA A 229 -5.81 -4.37 -16.16
N ILE A 230 -5.16 -5.34 -15.51
CA ILE A 230 -5.57 -5.80 -14.17
C ILE A 230 -5.42 -4.69 -13.13
N LEU A 231 -4.32 -3.93 -13.16
CA LEU A 231 -4.12 -2.80 -12.23
C LEU A 231 -5.18 -1.72 -12.41
N ALA A 232 -5.51 -1.35 -13.65
CA ALA A 232 -6.54 -0.36 -13.94
C ALA A 232 -7.94 -0.81 -13.46
N TRP A 233 -8.26 -2.10 -13.60
CA TRP A 233 -9.53 -2.62 -13.12
C TRP A 233 -9.62 -2.69 -11.60
N VAL A 234 -8.58 -3.20 -10.92
CA VAL A 234 -8.54 -3.28 -9.45
C VAL A 234 -8.61 -1.87 -8.85
N ASP A 235 -7.86 -0.93 -9.42
CA ASP A 235 -7.90 0.48 -9.01
C ASP A 235 -9.31 1.04 -9.11
N PHE A 236 -9.93 0.95 -10.29
CA PHE A 236 -11.27 1.47 -10.51
C PHE A 236 -12.31 0.83 -9.58
N GLU A 237 -12.27 -0.48 -9.40
CA GLU A 237 -13.19 -1.19 -8.50
C GLU A 237 -13.04 -0.74 -7.05
N GLU A 238 -11.80 -0.53 -6.57
CA GLU A 238 -11.55 -0.05 -5.21
C GLU A 238 -12.11 1.36 -5.01
N ARG A 239 -11.89 2.27 -5.96
CA ARG A 239 -12.46 3.64 -5.93
C ARG A 239 -13.99 3.61 -5.85
N LEU A 240 -14.60 2.81 -6.72
CA LEU A 240 -16.05 2.64 -6.78
C LEU A 240 -16.60 2.04 -5.48
N PHE A 241 -15.92 1.03 -4.94
CA PHE A 241 -16.29 0.39 -3.68
C PHE A 241 -16.19 1.36 -2.50
N ARG A 242 -15.09 2.10 -2.37
CA ARG A 242 -14.89 3.07 -1.29
C ARG A 242 -15.92 4.17 -1.33
N ARG A 243 -16.27 4.65 -2.53
CA ARG A 243 -17.35 5.64 -2.69
C ARG A 243 -18.70 5.09 -2.24
N LEU A 244 -19.08 3.89 -2.68
CA LEU A 244 -20.32 3.24 -2.23
C LEU A 244 -20.32 2.97 -0.72
N GLU A 245 -19.21 2.47 -0.19
CA GLU A 245 -19.04 2.18 1.24
C GLU A 245 -19.23 3.45 2.06
N ARG A 246 -18.63 4.57 1.65
CA ARG A 246 -18.79 5.86 2.31
C ARG A 246 -20.25 6.28 2.37
N VAL A 247 -20.97 6.24 1.24
CA VAL A 247 -22.40 6.60 1.20
C VAL A 247 -23.22 5.72 2.15
N ILE A 248 -23.01 4.39 2.13
CA ILE A 248 -23.75 3.46 2.99
C ILE A 248 -23.42 3.68 4.47
N VAL A 249 -22.15 3.87 4.81
CA VAL A 249 -21.68 4.06 6.18
C VAL A 249 -22.15 5.41 6.74
N GLU A 250 -22.05 6.49 5.96
CA GLU A 250 -22.54 7.81 6.36
C GLU A 250 -24.04 7.80 6.64
N ASP A 251 -24.82 7.15 5.76
CA ASP A 251 -26.27 7.01 5.97
C ASP A 251 -26.58 6.19 7.23
N ARG A 252 -25.87 5.07 7.46
CA ARG A 252 -26.07 4.26 8.67
C ARG A 252 -25.68 5.01 9.95
N ILE A 253 -24.59 5.78 9.92
CA ILE A 253 -24.17 6.62 11.05
C ILE A 253 -25.23 7.69 11.33
N ARG A 254 -25.81 8.31 10.29
CA ARG A 254 -26.88 9.31 10.43
C ARG A 254 -28.14 8.72 11.06
N ASP A 255 -28.52 7.50 10.68
CA ASP A 255 -29.64 6.78 11.28
C ASP A 255 -29.39 6.41 12.75
N GLY A 256 -28.11 6.35 13.15
CA GLY A 256 -27.66 6.02 14.50
C GLY A 256 -27.89 4.57 14.91
N PHE A 257 -27.44 4.26 16.13
CA PHE A 257 -27.50 2.91 16.71
C PHE A 257 -28.30 2.98 18.00
N PHE A 258 -29.56 2.56 17.93
CA PHE A 258 -30.51 2.68 19.03
C PHE A 258 -31.30 1.39 19.24
N LYS A 259 -31.61 1.11 20.50
CA LYS A 259 -32.52 0.05 20.94
C LYS A 259 -33.41 0.61 22.06
N GLU A 260 -34.72 0.61 21.84
CA GLU A 260 -35.72 1.07 22.83
C GLU A 260 -35.37 2.44 23.46
N SER A 261 -34.96 3.40 22.62
CA SER A 261 -34.54 4.76 23.00
C SER A 261 -33.21 4.89 23.75
N ALA A 262 -32.45 3.81 23.95
CA ALA A 262 -31.06 3.84 24.42
C ALA A 262 -30.08 3.66 23.25
N ILE A 263 -28.86 4.18 23.41
CA ILE A 263 -27.78 3.94 22.44
C ILE A 263 -27.39 2.46 22.49
N ASP A 264 -27.42 1.79 21.33
CA ASP A 264 -27.03 0.39 21.19
C ASP A 264 -25.57 0.31 20.70
N VAL A 265 -24.66 0.20 21.65
CA VAL A 265 -23.21 0.12 21.39
C VAL A 265 -22.85 -1.20 20.69
N ASP A 266 -23.54 -2.30 20.99
CA ASP A 266 -23.28 -3.61 20.39
C ASP A 266 -23.66 -3.61 18.91
N ALA A 267 -24.77 -2.97 18.55
CA ALA A 267 -25.18 -2.78 17.15
C ALA A 267 -24.16 -1.97 16.35
N PHE A 268 -23.51 -0.97 16.97
CA PHE A 268 -22.42 -0.23 16.35
C PHE A 268 -21.21 -1.13 16.07
N PHE A 269 -20.74 -1.88 17.07
CA PHE A 269 -19.61 -2.79 16.89
C PHE A 269 -19.89 -3.88 15.86
N ALA A 270 -21.09 -4.48 15.88
CA ALA A 270 -21.50 -5.48 14.91
C ALA A 270 -21.49 -4.91 13.47
N PHE A 271 -21.95 -3.67 13.29
CA PHE A 271 -21.87 -2.98 12.00
C PHE A 271 -20.43 -2.73 11.56
N ALA A 272 -19.57 -2.20 12.44
CA ALA A 272 -18.16 -1.94 12.13
C ALA A 272 -17.41 -3.23 11.74
N ILE A 273 -17.61 -4.32 12.50
CA ILE A 273 -17.03 -5.64 12.19
C ILE A 273 -17.54 -6.16 10.84
N SER A 274 -18.85 -6.03 10.56
CA SER A 274 -19.44 -6.42 9.28
C SER A 274 -18.81 -5.66 8.11
N ALA A 275 -18.64 -4.35 8.24
CA ALA A 275 -17.99 -3.52 7.22
C ALA A 275 -16.52 -3.95 6.98
N MET A 276 -15.74 -4.16 8.06
CA MET A 276 -14.36 -4.62 7.95
C MET A 276 -14.25 -6.02 7.31
N ASN A 277 -15.12 -6.96 7.69
CA ASN A 277 -15.13 -8.29 7.10
C ASN A 277 -15.53 -8.27 5.63
N ARG A 278 -16.41 -7.35 5.22
CA ARG A 278 -16.77 -7.15 3.82
C ARG A 278 -15.56 -6.72 2.99
N ARG A 279 -14.75 -5.77 3.48
CA ARG A 279 -13.50 -5.36 2.82
C ARG A 279 -12.58 -6.57 2.58
N LYS A 280 -12.38 -7.40 3.62
CA LYS A 280 -11.52 -8.59 3.55
C LYS A 280 -12.03 -9.63 2.55
N SER A 281 -13.32 -9.97 2.60
CA SER A 281 -13.91 -10.96 1.70
C SER A 281 -13.94 -10.50 0.24
N ARG A 282 -14.21 -9.21 0.00
CA ARG A 282 -14.30 -8.62 -1.33
C ARG A 282 -12.95 -8.62 -2.04
N ALA A 283 -11.89 -8.17 -1.34
CA ALA A 283 -10.58 -7.97 -1.95
C ALA A 283 -10.06 -9.25 -2.63
N GLY A 284 -10.17 -10.42 -1.98
CA GLY A 284 -9.76 -11.70 -2.58
C GLY A 284 -10.58 -12.06 -3.82
N GLN A 285 -11.92 -12.05 -3.69
CA GLN A 285 -12.83 -12.39 -4.79
C GLN A 285 -12.72 -11.45 -5.99
N SER A 286 -12.49 -10.16 -5.75
CA SER A 286 -12.28 -9.14 -6.79
C SER A 286 -11.06 -9.50 -7.64
N LEU A 287 -9.93 -9.81 -6.98
CA LEU A 287 -8.69 -10.16 -7.67
C LEU A 287 -8.87 -11.43 -8.53
N GLU A 288 -9.57 -12.43 -8.00
CA GLU A 288 -9.92 -13.63 -8.77
C GLU A 288 -10.82 -13.32 -9.98
N HIS A 289 -11.81 -12.43 -9.84
CA HIS A 289 -12.65 -12.03 -10.97
C HIS A 289 -11.85 -11.34 -12.06
N HIS A 290 -10.94 -10.42 -11.71
CA HIS A 290 -10.09 -9.74 -12.68
C HIS A 290 -9.12 -10.70 -13.38
N LEU A 291 -8.45 -11.59 -12.64
CA LEU A 291 -7.57 -12.61 -13.23
C LEU A 291 -8.33 -13.53 -14.19
N ALA A 292 -9.51 -14.02 -13.79
CA ALA A 292 -10.35 -14.83 -14.66
C ALA A 292 -10.70 -14.10 -15.96
N GLN A 293 -10.97 -12.80 -15.89
CA GLN A 293 -11.24 -11.97 -17.06
C GLN A 293 -10.01 -11.80 -17.96
N VAL A 294 -8.82 -11.61 -17.37
CA VAL A 294 -7.55 -11.59 -18.12
C VAL A 294 -7.33 -12.92 -18.85
N PHE A 295 -7.51 -14.06 -18.18
CA PHE A 295 -7.30 -15.38 -18.78
C PHE A 295 -8.30 -15.68 -19.91
N ARG A 296 -9.58 -15.31 -19.74
CA ARG A 296 -10.58 -15.39 -20.81
C ARG A 296 -10.21 -14.52 -22.02
N ALA A 297 -9.77 -13.28 -21.80
CA ALA A 297 -9.34 -12.38 -22.88
C ALA A 297 -8.13 -12.94 -23.65
N ASN A 298 -7.32 -13.78 -23.01
CA ASN A 298 -6.15 -14.46 -23.57
C ASN A 298 -6.43 -15.87 -24.11
N ASN A 299 -7.71 -16.31 -24.10
CA ASN A 299 -8.15 -17.64 -24.53
C ASN A 299 -7.42 -18.79 -23.83
N LEU A 300 -7.10 -18.64 -22.55
CA LEU A 300 -6.55 -19.74 -21.77
C LEU A 300 -7.68 -20.69 -21.31
N GLU A 301 -7.42 -21.99 -21.35
CA GLU A 301 -8.28 -22.98 -20.70
C GLU A 301 -7.94 -23.03 -19.20
N PHE A 302 -8.94 -22.85 -18.35
CA PHE A 302 -8.77 -22.90 -16.89
C PHE A 302 -10.06 -23.27 -16.17
N GLN A 303 -9.92 -23.72 -14.93
CA GLN A 303 -11.02 -23.91 -13.99
C GLN A 303 -10.72 -23.19 -12.68
N GLN A 304 -11.69 -22.41 -12.18
CA GLN A 304 -11.60 -21.77 -10.86
C GLN A 304 -12.05 -22.73 -9.75
N GLY A 305 -11.33 -22.75 -8.63
CA GLY A 305 -11.74 -23.49 -7.42
C GLY A 305 -11.94 -25.00 -7.63
N ALA A 306 -11.18 -25.59 -8.55
CA ALA A 306 -11.21 -27.03 -8.83
C ALA A 306 -10.84 -27.82 -7.57
N ILE A 307 -11.52 -28.93 -7.30
CA ILE A 307 -11.19 -29.78 -6.15
C ILE A 307 -9.97 -30.62 -6.50
N THR A 308 -8.96 -30.58 -5.66
CA THR A 308 -7.74 -31.40 -5.74
C THR A 308 -7.69 -32.37 -4.56
N GLU A 309 -6.51 -32.86 -4.18
CA GLU A 309 -6.34 -33.76 -3.04
C GLU A 309 -6.85 -33.09 -1.75
N ARG A 310 -7.35 -33.92 -0.82
CA ARG A 310 -7.76 -33.48 0.53
C ARG A 310 -8.84 -32.38 0.53
N LYS A 311 -9.64 -32.28 -0.55
CA LYS A 311 -10.67 -31.25 -0.76
C LYS A 311 -10.11 -29.82 -0.84
N ASN A 312 -8.82 -29.69 -1.15
CA ASN A 312 -8.21 -28.40 -1.42
C ASN A 312 -8.78 -27.81 -2.70
N ARG A 313 -8.67 -26.48 -2.82
CA ARG A 313 -9.22 -25.70 -3.92
C ARG A 313 -8.25 -24.60 -4.31
N PRO A 314 -7.27 -24.87 -5.19
CA PRO A 314 -6.49 -23.79 -5.79
C PRO A 314 -7.42 -22.80 -6.49
N ASP A 315 -7.06 -21.52 -6.44
CA ASP A 315 -7.86 -20.44 -7.02
C ASP A 315 -8.04 -20.66 -8.53
N PHE A 316 -6.95 -21.04 -9.22
CA PHE A 316 -6.97 -21.41 -10.64
C PHE A 316 -6.16 -22.68 -10.93
N LEU A 317 -6.72 -23.52 -11.79
CA LEU A 317 -6.07 -24.71 -12.32
C LEU A 317 -6.12 -24.72 -13.86
N PHE A 318 -5.00 -25.03 -14.49
CA PHE A 318 -4.83 -25.04 -15.94
C PHE A 318 -4.37 -26.44 -16.40
N PRO A 319 -4.97 -27.01 -17.47
CA PRO A 319 -6.10 -26.47 -18.22
C PRO A 319 -7.46 -26.70 -17.53
N SER A 320 -7.60 -27.74 -16.69
CA SER A 320 -8.86 -28.03 -15.99
C SER A 320 -8.66 -28.99 -14.82
N GLY A 321 -9.65 -29.10 -13.94
CA GLY A 321 -9.72 -30.13 -12.91
C GLY A 321 -9.76 -31.55 -13.49
N ALA A 322 -10.42 -31.74 -14.65
CA ALA A 322 -10.46 -33.04 -15.30
C ALA A 322 -9.07 -33.50 -15.78
N ALA A 323 -8.28 -32.60 -16.38
CA ALA A 323 -6.89 -32.89 -16.74
C ALA A 323 -6.03 -33.19 -15.51
N TYR A 324 -6.26 -32.46 -14.41
CA TYR A 324 -5.56 -32.69 -13.15
C TYR A 324 -5.86 -34.04 -12.49
N HIS A 325 -7.07 -34.59 -12.66
CA HIS A 325 -7.40 -35.93 -12.13
C HIS A 325 -7.06 -37.06 -13.10
N ASN A 326 -6.64 -36.74 -14.33
CA ASN A 326 -6.18 -37.71 -15.30
C ASN A 326 -4.68 -37.98 -15.12
N TYR A 327 -4.31 -39.14 -14.59
CA TYR A 327 -2.90 -39.52 -14.39
C TYR A 327 -2.15 -39.79 -15.69
N ASP A 328 -2.85 -40.03 -16.80
CA ASP A 328 -2.22 -40.14 -18.14
C ASP A 328 -1.91 -38.75 -18.73
N PHE A 329 -2.48 -37.68 -18.17
CA PHE A 329 -2.18 -36.32 -18.56
C PHE A 329 -0.84 -35.88 -17.95
N SER A 330 0.05 -35.34 -18.79
CA SER A 330 1.40 -34.95 -18.39
C SER A 330 1.39 -33.83 -17.35
N GLU A 331 2.08 -34.06 -16.22
CA GLU A 331 2.23 -33.07 -15.14
C GLU A 331 2.96 -31.81 -15.58
N ALA A 332 3.84 -31.91 -16.58
CA ALA A 332 4.52 -30.76 -17.16
C ALA A 332 3.57 -29.76 -17.84
N LYS A 333 2.35 -30.20 -18.19
CA LYS A 333 1.30 -29.35 -18.77
C LYS A 333 0.33 -28.80 -17.71
N LEU A 334 0.38 -29.28 -16.47
CA LEU A 334 -0.44 -28.79 -15.38
C LEU A 334 0.16 -27.51 -14.79
N THR A 335 -0.69 -26.53 -14.50
CA THR A 335 -0.28 -25.31 -13.80
C THR A 335 -1.35 -24.93 -12.79
N MET A 336 -0.93 -24.41 -11.64
CA MET A 336 -1.81 -23.79 -10.66
C MET A 336 -1.38 -22.36 -10.41
N LEU A 337 -2.35 -21.50 -10.14
CA LEU A 337 -2.12 -20.14 -9.71
C LEU A 337 -3.00 -19.86 -8.48
N GLY A 338 -2.36 -19.61 -7.34
CA GLY A 338 -3.01 -18.96 -6.21
C GLY A 338 -3.07 -17.45 -6.43
N SER A 339 -4.06 -16.78 -5.88
CA SER A 339 -4.24 -15.32 -5.93
C SER A 339 -4.42 -14.78 -4.52
N LYS A 340 -3.62 -13.78 -4.15
CA LYS A 340 -3.73 -13.10 -2.85
C LYS A 340 -3.50 -11.60 -3.03
N THR A 341 -4.42 -10.79 -2.52
CA THR A 341 -4.23 -9.33 -2.44
C THR A 341 -3.19 -8.93 -1.41
N SER A 342 -3.12 -9.68 -0.30
CA SER A 342 -2.07 -9.57 0.69
C SER A 342 -1.58 -10.94 1.13
N LEU A 343 -0.26 -11.10 1.16
CA LEU A 343 0.38 -12.38 1.40
C LEU A 343 0.64 -12.62 2.88
N LYS A 344 1.35 -11.72 3.59
CA LYS A 344 1.86 -11.98 4.97
C LYS A 344 2.35 -13.44 5.06
N ASP A 345 1.92 -14.23 6.05
CA ASP A 345 2.22 -15.67 6.15
C ASP A 345 1.25 -16.60 5.38
N ARG A 346 0.21 -16.04 4.77
CA ARG A 346 -0.88 -16.83 4.13
C ARG A 346 -0.45 -17.49 2.82
N TRP A 347 0.67 -17.09 2.23
CA TRP A 347 1.19 -17.72 1.02
C TRP A 347 1.48 -19.21 1.20
N ARG A 348 1.84 -19.65 2.41
CA ARG A 348 2.14 -21.06 2.71
C ARG A 348 0.94 -21.99 2.46
N GLN A 349 -0.28 -21.46 2.48
CA GLN A 349 -1.50 -22.23 2.25
C GLN A 349 -1.51 -22.88 0.86
N ILE A 350 -0.91 -22.22 -0.15
CA ILE A 350 -0.90 -22.75 -1.53
C ILE A 350 -0.04 -24.00 -1.68
N LEU A 351 0.92 -24.24 -0.77
CA LEU A 351 1.88 -25.34 -0.88
C LEU A 351 1.20 -26.71 -0.86
N ALA A 352 0.08 -26.82 -0.15
CA ALA A 352 -0.69 -28.05 -0.04
C ALA A 352 -1.82 -28.18 -1.08
N GLU A 353 -2.08 -27.14 -1.89
CA GLU A 353 -3.30 -27.07 -2.70
C GLU A 353 -3.30 -27.98 -3.94
N ALA A 354 -2.15 -28.39 -4.47
CA ALA A 354 -2.08 -29.34 -5.57
C ALA A 354 -0.79 -30.16 -5.49
N ASP A 355 -0.92 -31.45 -5.19
CA ASP A 355 0.23 -32.35 -4.98
C ASP A 355 0.94 -32.70 -6.29
N ARG A 356 0.22 -32.81 -7.41
CA ARG A 356 0.80 -33.11 -8.74
C ARG A 356 1.59 -31.95 -9.36
N ILE A 357 1.51 -30.75 -8.78
CA ILE A 357 2.14 -29.54 -9.31
C ILE A 357 3.25 -29.09 -8.36
N THR A 358 4.49 -29.46 -8.67
CA THR A 358 5.67 -29.10 -7.88
C THR A 358 5.92 -27.59 -7.89
N ASN A 359 5.93 -26.97 -9.07
CA ASN A 359 6.17 -25.54 -9.25
C ASN A 359 4.84 -24.78 -9.25
N LYS A 360 4.58 -24.07 -8.15
CA LYS A 360 3.32 -23.35 -7.92
C LYS A 360 3.51 -21.89 -8.28
N HIS A 361 2.46 -21.24 -8.77
CA HIS A 361 2.49 -19.81 -9.06
C HIS A 361 1.58 -19.07 -8.09
N LEU A 362 1.97 -17.86 -7.72
CA LEU A 362 1.22 -17.02 -6.79
C LEU A 362 1.14 -15.60 -7.33
N PHE A 363 -0.06 -15.21 -7.76
CA PHE A 363 -0.35 -13.84 -8.16
C PHE A 363 -0.57 -12.96 -6.94
N THR A 364 0.05 -11.77 -6.94
CA THR A 364 -0.17 -10.77 -5.91
C THR A 364 -0.01 -9.35 -6.44
N ILE A 365 -0.65 -8.41 -5.74
CA ILE A 365 -0.45 -6.96 -5.84
C ILE A 365 0.17 -6.39 -4.55
N ASP A 366 0.57 -7.25 -3.61
CA ASP A 366 1.14 -6.88 -2.31
C ASP A 366 2.61 -6.45 -2.46
N THR A 367 2.87 -5.16 -2.30
CA THR A 367 4.21 -4.57 -2.40
C THR A 367 5.03 -4.78 -1.13
N ARG A 368 4.44 -5.19 0.01
CA ARG A 368 5.11 -5.26 1.32
C ARG A 368 6.04 -6.46 1.54
N LEU A 369 6.31 -7.29 0.55
CA LEU A 369 7.07 -8.52 0.76
C LEU A 369 8.52 -8.21 1.13
N SER A 370 9.02 -8.85 2.20
CA SER A 370 10.44 -8.80 2.53
C SER A 370 11.25 -9.72 1.64
N VAL A 371 12.57 -9.51 1.61
CA VAL A 371 13.52 -10.39 0.94
C VAL A 371 13.44 -11.80 1.50
N ALA A 372 13.38 -11.93 2.83
CA ALA A 372 13.30 -13.22 3.49
C ALA A 372 12.02 -13.98 3.10
N GLN A 373 10.89 -13.29 2.95
CA GLN A 373 9.64 -13.91 2.49
C GLN A 373 9.74 -14.39 1.04
N THR A 374 10.25 -13.56 0.13
CA THR A 374 10.44 -13.96 -1.27
C THR A 374 11.42 -15.13 -1.39
N ASP A 375 12.51 -15.11 -0.63
CA ASP A 375 13.50 -16.20 -0.62
C ASP A 375 12.88 -17.52 -0.13
N GLN A 376 12.04 -17.46 0.91
CA GLN A 376 11.30 -18.64 1.40
C GLN A 376 10.30 -19.16 0.37
N MET A 377 9.61 -18.27 -0.35
CA MET A 377 8.70 -18.66 -1.44
C MET A 377 9.47 -19.37 -2.54
N PHE A 378 10.56 -18.79 -3.03
CA PHE A 378 11.39 -19.39 -4.08
C PHE A 378 11.99 -20.72 -3.65
N ALA A 379 12.51 -20.82 -2.43
CA ALA A 379 13.02 -22.07 -1.86
C ALA A 379 11.93 -23.15 -1.72
N SER A 380 10.65 -22.76 -1.67
CA SER A 380 9.50 -23.66 -1.61
C SER A 380 8.86 -23.93 -2.98
N ASN A 381 9.55 -23.62 -4.08
CA ASN A 381 9.06 -23.74 -5.47
C ASN A 381 7.78 -22.92 -5.75
N VAL A 382 7.66 -21.75 -5.12
CA VAL A 382 6.61 -20.78 -5.39
C VAL A 382 7.17 -19.66 -6.26
N GLN A 383 6.68 -19.58 -7.49
CA GLN A 383 6.95 -18.50 -8.42
C GLN A 383 5.98 -17.34 -8.18
N LEU A 384 6.50 -16.18 -7.76
CA LEU A 384 5.70 -14.97 -7.66
C LEU A 384 5.37 -14.43 -9.05
N VAL A 385 4.10 -14.06 -9.23
CA VAL A 385 3.58 -13.38 -10.41
C VAL A 385 3.05 -12.02 -9.96
N VAL A 386 3.65 -10.93 -10.46
CA VAL A 386 3.33 -9.56 -10.05
C VAL A 386 3.23 -8.69 -11.30
N PRO A 387 2.24 -7.80 -11.41
CA PRO A 387 2.16 -6.84 -12.51
C PRO A 387 3.44 -6.01 -12.66
N ARG A 388 3.96 -5.88 -13.88
CA ARG A 388 5.25 -5.22 -14.17
C ARG A 388 5.47 -3.87 -13.47
N LYS A 389 4.46 -2.99 -13.45
CA LYS A 389 4.58 -1.67 -12.79
C LYS A 389 4.91 -1.75 -11.30
N LEU A 390 4.49 -2.81 -10.61
CA LEU A 390 4.76 -2.97 -9.19
C LEU A 390 6.18 -3.49 -8.91
N HIS A 391 6.92 -3.96 -9.92
CA HIS A 391 8.27 -4.52 -9.72
C HIS A 391 9.24 -3.47 -9.13
N GLU A 392 9.09 -2.20 -9.51
CA GLU A 392 9.91 -1.08 -9.03
C GLU A 392 9.81 -0.89 -7.51
N THR A 393 8.70 -1.33 -6.90
CA THR A 393 8.47 -1.26 -5.45
C THR A 393 9.25 -2.32 -4.66
N TYR A 394 9.75 -3.37 -5.34
CA TYR A 394 10.57 -4.42 -4.73
C TYR A 394 12.05 -4.08 -4.83
N ILE A 395 12.87 -4.70 -3.98
CA ILE A 395 14.32 -4.50 -4.07
C ILE A 395 14.91 -5.26 -5.29
N PRO A 396 16.07 -4.85 -5.83
CA PRO A 396 16.54 -5.36 -7.13
C PRO A 396 16.84 -6.86 -7.12
N SER A 397 17.27 -7.41 -5.98
CA SER A 397 17.51 -8.86 -5.84
C SER A 397 16.21 -9.67 -5.90
N GLN A 398 15.07 -9.10 -5.48
CA GLN A 398 13.76 -9.75 -5.60
C GLN A 398 13.27 -9.70 -7.04
N GLN A 399 13.41 -8.56 -7.72
CA GLN A 399 12.89 -8.32 -9.07
C GLN A 399 13.33 -9.39 -10.08
N VAL A 400 14.57 -9.87 -9.98
CA VAL A 400 15.15 -10.86 -10.90
C VAL A 400 14.36 -12.18 -10.93
N SER A 401 13.68 -12.52 -9.83
CA SER A 401 12.95 -13.78 -9.67
C SER A 401 11.43 -13.60 -9.75
N ILE A 402 10.92 -12.38 -9.96
CA ILE A 402 9.49 -12.11 -10.09
C ILE A 402 9.06 -12.23 -11.56
N MET A 403 7.95 -12.93 -11.80
CA MET A 403 7.38 -13.12 -13.13
C MET A 403 6.31 -12.05 -13.40
N GLU A 404 6.30 -11.47 -14.60
CA GLU A 404 5.21 -10.60 -15.06
C GLU A 404 3.93 -11.42 -15.35
N LEU A 405 2.75 -10.80 -15.30
CA LEU A 405 1.50 -11.52 -15.59
C LEU A 405 1.44 -11.96 -17.06
N ALA A 406 1.92 -11.14 -17.99
CA ALA A 406 2.09 -11.49 -19.39
C ALA A 406 2.97 -12.75 -19.57
N ALA A 407 4.11 -12.81 -18.87
CA ALA A 407 5.02 -13.95 -18.92
C ALA A 407 4.37 -15.24 -18.39
N PHE A 408 3.56 -15.14 -17.32
CA PHE A 408 2.78 -16.26 -16.82
C PHE A 408 1.78 -16.78 -17.87
N ILE A 409 1.06 -15.88 -18.54
CA ILE A 409 0.09 -16.23 -19.60
C ILE A 409 0.78 -16.95 -20.76
N ASP A 410 1.93 -16.44 -21.21
CA ASP A 410 2.70 -17.05 -22.29
C ASP A 410 3.23 -18.43 -21.92
N MET A 411 3.70 -18.60 -20.69
CA MET A 411 4.12 -19.89 -20.16
C MET A 411 2.97 -20.91 -20.15
N VAL A 412 1.78 -20.53 -19.67
CA VAL A 412 0.60 -21.43 -19.67
C VAL A 412 0.19 -21.79 -21.09
N ARG A 413 0.24 -20.83 -22.02
CA ARG A 413 -0.08 -21.07 -23.44
C ARG A 413 0.91 -22.06 -24.07
N ALA A 414 2.20 -21.91 -23.80
CA ALA A 414 3.24 -22.81 -24.29
C ALA A 414 3.08 -24.25 -23.74
N ARG A 415 2.68 -24.39 -22.47
CA ARG A 415 2.40 -25.71 -21.85
C ARG A 415 1.16 -26.40 -22.41
N SER A 416 0.20 -25.61 -22.89
CA SER A 416 -1.06 -26.11 -23.46
C SER A 416 -0.91 -26.55 -24.93
N SER A 417 0.21 -26.21 -25.58
CA SER A 417 0.50 -26.53 -26.98
C SER A 417 1.00 -27.96 -27.18
#